data_AF-Q20ZR0-F1
#
_entry.id   AF-Q20ZR0-F1
#
_cell.length_a   1.000
_cell.length_b   1.000
_cell.length_c   1.000
_cell.angle_alpha   90.00
_cell.angle_beta   90.00
_cell.angle_gamma   90.00
#
_symmetry.space_group_name_H-M   'P 1'
#
loop_
_entity.id
_entity.type
_entity.pdbx_description
1 polymer ?
#
loop_
_entity_poly.entity_id
_entity_poly.type
_entity_poly.pdbx_seq_one_letter_code
_entity_poly.pdbx_strand_id
1 'polypeptide(L)'
;MIELGNQSISVLVEIARSAGLDLSPAQRSRLEPLLAEGLIAVAGSDRIETDQVETDQTMNTRYAVTPKGQQMLDARGIGANES
;
A
#
# COMPACT_ATOMS: atom_id res chain seq x y z
N MET A 1 8.03 -19.34 2.21
CA MET A 1 8.39 -18.01 2.75
C MET A 1 8.65 -17.14 1.55
N ILE A 2 7.77 -16.20 1.23
CA ILE A 2 7.96 -15.31 0.08
C ILE A 2 9.03 -14.29 0.48
N GLU A 3 10.16 -14.28 -0.20
CA GLU A 3 11.09 -13.15 -0.09
C GLU A 3 10.41 -11.94 -0.72
N LEU A 4 9.85 -11.06 0.11
CA LEU A 4 9.47 -9.73 -0.34
C LEU A 4 10.73 -9.01 -0.80
N GLY A 5 10.84 -8.82 -2.11
CA GLY A 5 11.89 -7.99 -2.70
C GLY A 5 11.77 -6.53 -2.30
N ASN A 6 12.85 -5.77 -2.46
CA ASN A 6 12.95 -4.36 -2.03
C ASN A 6 11.79 -3.48 -2.55
N GLN A 7 11.27 -3.78 -3.74
CA GLN A 7 10.13 -3.06 -4.32
C GLN A 7 8.83 -3.23 -3.52
N SER A 8 8.56 -4.42 -2.97
CA SER A 8 7.36 -4.65 -2.15
C SER A 8 7.43 -3.94 -0.80
N ILE A 9 8.64 -3.77 -0.27
CA ILE A 9 8.89 -3.00 0.96
C ILE A 9 8.66 -1.52 0.70
N SER A 10 9.18 -0.99 -0.41
CA SER A 10 8.92 0.40 -0.81
C SER A 10 7.43 0.69 -0.94
N VAL A 11 6.63 -0.25 -1.48
CA VAL A 11 5.17 -0.14 -1.55
C VAL A 11 4.54 -0.10 -0.16
N LEU A 12 4.99 -0.96 0.76
CA LEU A 12 4.50 -0.98 2.14
C LEU A 12 4.79 0.35 2.87
N VAL A 13 5.98 0.91 2.69
CA VAL A 13 6.36 2.22 3.23
C VAL A 13 5.50 3.33 2.63
N GLU A 14 5.28 3.30 1.32
CA GLU A 14 4.42 4.28 0.65
C GLU A 14 2.98 4.21 1.17
N ILE A 15 2.47 3.01 1.45
CA ILE A 15 1.15 2.82 2.05
C ILE A 15 1.12 3.33 3.49
N ALA A 16 2.16 3.07 4.29
CA ALA A 16 2.27 3.61 5.63
C ALA A 16 2.30 5.16 5.64
N ARG A 17 2.95 5.77 4.64
CA ARG A 17 3.12 7.22 4.53
C ARG A 17 1.91 7.94 3.94
N SER A 18 1.34 7.39 2.86
CA SER A 18 0.34 8.07 2.00
C SER A 18 -1.02 7.37 1.95
N ALA A 19 -1.23 6.32 2.76
CA ALA A 19 -2.39 5.44 2.68
C ALA A 19 -2.60 4.80 1.29
N GLY A 20 -1.53 4.68 0.51
CA GLY A 20 -1.56 4.10 -0.84
C GLY A 20 -2.20 5.00 -1.91
N LEU A 21 -2.34 6.31 -1.63
CA LEU A 21 -2.96 7.27 -2.55
C LEU A 21 -2.08 7.60 -3.76
N ASP A 22 -0.76 7.57 -3.60
CA ASP A 22 0.21 8.01 -4.63
C ASP A 22 0.93 6.83 -5.32
N LEU A 23 0.31 5.64 -5.32
CA LEU A 23 0.95 4.45 -5.89
C LEU A 23 0.94 4.49 -7.42
N SER A 24 2.14 4.42 -8.01
CA SER A 24 2.33 4.21 -9.45
C SER A 24 1.76 2.85 -9.91
N PRO A 25 1.48 2.66 -11.22
CA PRO A 25 0.96 1.39 -11.74
C PRO A 25 1.82 0.17 -11.38
N ALA A 26 3.16 0.34 -11.39
CA ALA A 26 4.09 -0.71 -11.01
C ALA A 26 4.00 -1.07 -9.51
N GLN A 27 3.77 -0.07 -8.65
CA GLN A 27 3.54 -0.28 -7.22
C GLN A 27 2.17 -0.94 -6.97
N ARG A 28 1.14 -0.58 -7.74
CA ARG A 28 -0.20 -1.17 -7.63
C ARG A 28 -0.21 -2.67 -7.93
N SER A 29 0.59 -3.15 -8.89
CA SER A 29 0.75 -4.59 -9.15
C SER A 29 1.35 -5.38 -7.97
N ARG A 30 1.86 -4.71 -6.93
CA ARG A 30 2.35 -5.34 -5.70
C ARG A 30 1.31 -5.35 -4.57
N LEU A 31 0.17 -4.70 -4.74
CA LEU A 31 -0.88 -4.69 -3.70
C LEU A 31 -1.48 -6.07 -3.46
N GLU A 32 -1.77 -6.81 -4.53
CA GLU A 32 -2.34 -8.16 -4.44
C GLU A 32 -1.50 -9.12 -3.59
N PRO A 33 -0.18 -9.30 -3.83
CA PRO A 33 0.61 -10.17 -2.97
C PRO A 33 0.73 -9.66 -1.53
N LEU A 34 0.74 -8.34 -1.30
CA LEU A 34 0.78 -7.77 0.05
C LEU A 34 -0.53 -7.99 0.81
N LEU A 35 -1.68 -7.93 0.12
CA LEU A 35 -3.00 -8.29 0.65
C LEU A 35 -3.07 -9.78 0.97
N ALA A 36 -2.60 -10.63 0.05
CA ALA A 36 -2.60 -12.09 0.22
C ALA A 36 -1.72 -12.53 1.42
N GLU A 37 -0.60 -11.84 1.63
CA GLU A 37 0.28 -12.05 2.78
C GLU A 37 -0.27 -11.41 4.08
N GLY A 38 -1.36 -10.64 4.00
CA GLY A 38 -1.98 -9.96 5.13
C GLY A 38 -1.14 -8.81 5.72
N LEU A 39 -0.27 -8.21 4.92
CA LEU A 39 0.62 -7.11 5.34
C LEU A 39 -0.05 -5.74 5.19
N ILE A 40 -1.02 -5.65 4.30
CA ILE A 40 -1.87 -4.47 4.13
C ILE A 40 -3.34 -4.90 4.12
N ALA A 41 -4.23 -3.96 4.38
CA ALA A 41 -5.68 -4.12 4.30
C ALA A 41 -6.29 -2.94 3.54
N VAL A 42 -7.44 -3.15 2.91
CA VAL A 42 -8.22 -2.07 2.30
C VAL A 42 -8.83 -1.25 3.43
N ALA A 43 -8.45 0.02 3.53
CA ALA A 43 -8.88 0.95 4.56
C ALA A 43 -10.16 1.72 4.17
N GLY A 44 -10.46 1.79 2.88
CA GLY A 44 -11.69 2.38 2.36
C GLY A 44 -11.57 2.65 0.87
N SER A 45 -12.69 2.57 0.16
CA SER A 45 -12.79 2.99 -1.23
C SER A 45 -13.69 4.21 -1.27
N ASP A 46 -13.09 5.40 -1.32
CA ASP A 46 -13.86 6.62 -1.53
C ASP A 46 -14.20 6.66 -3.02
N ARG A 47 -15.49 6.45 -3.35
CA ARG A 47 -15.97 6.71 -4.70
C ARG A 47 -15.94 8.22 -4.86
N ILE A 48 -14.94 8.72 -5.56
CA ILE A 48 -14.95 10.09 -6.03
C ILE A 48 -16.10 10.17 -7.04
N GLU A 49 -17.28 10.58 -6.58
CA GLU A 49 -18.40 10.96 -7.43
C GLU A 49 -18.08 12.34 -7.99
N THR A 50 -17.15 12.39 -8.94
CA THR A 50 -17.03 13.56 -9.81
C THR A 50 -18.06 13.41 -10.91
N ASP A 51 -19.12 14.22 -10.82
CA ASP A 51 -20.03 14.54 -11.91
C ASP A 51 -19.24 15.21 -13.03
N GLN A 52 -18.44 14.43 -13.77
CA GLN A 52 -17.86 14.77 -15.07
C GLN A 52 -17.04 13.58 -15.60
N VAL A 53 -17.58 13.03 -16.69
CA VAL A 53 -16.90 12.30 -17.77
C VAL A 53 -16.23 10.97 -17.38
N GLU A 54 -16.97 9.92 -17.72
CA GLU A 54 -16.57 8.54 -17.99
C GLU A 54 -15.22 8.43 -18.74
N THR A 55 -14.09 8.50 -18.04
CA THR A 55 -12.83 7.88 -18.46
C THR A 55 -12.04 7.46 -17.23
N ASP A 56 -11.83 6.15 -17.09
CA ASP A 56 -11.01 5.49 -16.07
C ASP A 56 -11.49 5.67 -14.62
N GLN A 57 -12.36 4.75 -14.19
CA GLN A 57 -12.74 4.54 -12.79
C GLN A 57 -11.52 4.13 -11.96
N THR A 58 -10.61 5.06 -11.72
CA THR A 58 -9.58 4.91 -10.70
C THR A 58 -10.27 5.07 -9.36
N MET A 59 -10.90 4.00 -8.86
CA MET A 59 -11.33 3.96 -7.47
C MET A 59 -10.12 4.28 -6.62
N ASN A 60 -10.19 5.38 -5.86
CA ASN A 60 -9.10 5.80 -4.98
C ASN A 60 -9.13 4.91 -3.73
N THR A 61 -8.79 3.64 -3.93
CA THR A 61 -8.76 2.62 -2.89
C THR A 61 -7.61 2.93 -1.97
N ARG A 62 -7.94 3.28 -0.73
CA ARG A 62 -6.96 3.50 0.33
C ARG A 62 -6.59 2.17 0.94
N TYR A 63 -5.30 2.03 1.24
CA TYR A 63 -4.75 0.88 1.93
C TYR A 63 -4.15 1.33 3.26
N ALA A 64 -4.21 0.45 4.25
CA ALA A 64 -3.53 0.62 5.52
C ALA A 64 -2.60 -0.56 5.76
N VAL A 65 -1.43 -0.29 6.36
CA VAL A 65 -0.52 -1.34 6.82
C VAL A 65 -1.14 -2.03 8.03
N THR A 66 -1.17 -3.37 8.03
CA THR A 66 -1.66 -4.15 9.17
C THR A 66 -0.58 -4.23 10.26
N PRO A 67 -0.92 -4.66 11.48
CA PRO A 67 0.10 -4.92 12.51
C PRO A 67 1.20 -5.88 12.05
N LYS A 68 0.86 -6.87 11.20
CA LYS A 68 1.82 -7.81 10.62
C LYS A 68 2.76 -7.12 9.62
N GLY A 69 2.24 -6.23 8.77
CA GLY A 69 3.05 -5.43 7.86
C GLY A 69 3.99 -4.49 8.59
N GLN A 70 3.52 -3.86 9.67
CA GLN A 70 4.32 -2.98 10.51
C GLN A 70 5.48 -3.75 11.15
N GLN A 71 5.20 -4.89 11.80
CA GLN A 71 6.24 -5.75 12.37
C GLN A 71 7.30 -6.19 11.35
N MET A 72 6.92 -6.38 10.08
CA MET A 72 7.88 -6.70 9.02
C MET A 72 8.78 -5.50 8.66
N LEU A 73 8.24 -4.28 8.66
CA LEU A 73 9.03 -3.07 8.46
C LEU A 73 10.02 -2.88 9.61
N ASP A 74 9.54 -3.03 10.84
CA ASP A 74 10.36 -2.95 12.06
C ASP A 74 11.48 -4.01 12.07
N ALA A 75 11.16 -5.26 11.70
CA ALA A 75 12.16 -6.34 11.62
C ALA A 75 13.26 -6.08 10.57
N ARG A 76 13.00 -5.21 9.59
CA ARG A 76 14.00 -4.78 8.59
C ARG A 76 14.70 -3.48 8.96
N GLY A 77 14.42 -2.90 10.13
CA GLY A 77 14.96 -1.60 10.56
C GLY A 77 14.37 -0.41 9.79
N ILE A 78 13.26 -0.62 9.07
CA ILE A 78 12.55 0.42 8.33
C ILE A 78 11.50 1.00 9.28
N GLY A 79 11.87 2.00 10.08
CA GLY A 79 10.94 2.62 11.04
C GLY A 79 11.56 3.34 12.23
N ALA A 80 12.87 3.24 12.46
CA ALA A 80 13.49 3.76 13.69
C ALA A 80 14.84 4.49 13.49
N ASN A 81 15.08 5.13 12.34
CA ASN A 81 16.34 5.88 12.16
C ASN A 81 16.18 7.18 11.38
N GLU A 82 15.19 7.97 11.75
CA GLU A 82 15.24 9.43 11.57
C GLU A 82 15.42 10.04 12.98
N SER A 83 16.67 10.23 13.39
CA SER A 83 17.08 11.08 14.52
C SER A 83 18.23 11.96 14.06
#